data_AF-E6LME6-F1
#
_entry.id   AF-E6LME6-F1
#
_cell.length_a   1.000
_cell.length_b   1.000
_cell.length_c   1.000
_cell.angle_alpha   90.00
_cell.angle_beta   90.00
_cell.angle_gamma   90.00
#
_symmetry.space_group_name_H-M   'P 1'
#
loop_
_entity.id
_entity.type
_entity.pdbx_description
1 polymer ?
#
loop_
_entity_poly.entity_id
_entity_poly.type
_entity_poly.pdbx_seq_one_letter_code
_entity_poly.pdbx_strand_id
1 'polypeptide(L)'
;MCDYCSDIKKIEYFSTPKLYEETIEYIKELVENRGFIVVEGSCKLGEHIKDGHWIDDIIYHVIKCPKCGKRFTCTVNTYRGGGSFK
;
A
#
# COMPACT_ATOMS: atom_id res chain seq x y z
N MET A 1 8.72 -16.71 -6.88
CA MET A 1 7.80 -15.58 -7.10
C MET A 1 6.98 -15.94 -8.33
N CYS A 2 5.64 -15.88 -8.33
CA CYS A 2 4.91 -16.15 -9.57
C CYS A 2 5.13 -15.01 -10.56
N ASP A 3 4.89 -15.25 -11.85
CA ASP A 3 5.09 -14.24 -12.91
C ASP A 3 4.32 -12.95 -12.61
N TYR A 4 3.09 -13.07 -12.09
CA TYR A 4 2.25 -11.94 -11.66
C TYR A 4 2.80 -11.09 -10.49
N CYS A 5 3.70 -11.66 -9.71
CA CYS A 5 4.36 -10.95 -8.60
C CYS A 5 5.76 -10.48 -8.98
N SER A 6 6.26 -10.89 -10.16
CA SER A 6 7.66 -10.72 -10.53
C SER A 6 8.03 -9.26 -10.74
N ASP A 7 7.05 -8.48 -11.19
CA ASP A 7 7.13 -7.09 -11.61
C ASP A 7 6.53 -6.11 -10.58
N ILE A 8 6.13 -6.61 -9.40
CA ILE A 8 5.61 -5.75 -8.33
C ILE A 8 6.75 -4.93 -7.74
N LYS A 9 6.62 -3.60 -7.86
CA LYS A 9 7.56 -2.64 -7.28
C LYS A 9 7.37 -2.62 -5.78
N LYS A 10 8.42 -2.96 -5.04
CA LYS A 10 8.47 -2.86 -3.58
C LYS A 10 9.22 -1.60 -3.18
N ILE A 11 8.86 -1.06 -2.02
CA ILE A 11 9.53 0.08 -1.42
C ILE A 11 10.02 -0.35 -0.04
N GLU A 12 11.34 -0.45 0.13
CA GLU A 12 11.93 -0.87 1.40
C GLU A 12 11.78 0.20 2.50
N TYR A 13 11.74 1.48 2.12
CA TYR A 13 11.60 2.59 3.04
C TYR A 13 10.91 3.81 2.40
N PHE A 14 9.87 4.34 3.04
CA PHE A 14 9.28 5.63 2.68
C PHE A 14 10.11 6.78 3.26
N SER A 15 10.90 7.43 2.40
CA SER A 15 11.72 8.60 2.76
C SER A 15 10.93 9.91 2.83
N THR A 16 9.76 9.97 2.19
CA THR A 16 8.88 11.15 2.18
C THR A 16 7.41 10.72 2.21
N PRO A 17 6.49 11.57 2.71
CA PRO A 17 5.06 11.32 2.62
C PRO A 17 4.58 11.11 1.18
N LYS A 18 5.11 11.90 0.23
CA LYS A 18 4.81 11.80 -1.19
C LYS A 18 5.06 10.42 -1.77
N LEU A 19 6.16 9.76 -1.35
CA LEU A 19 6.46 8.40 -1.81
C LEU A 19 5.45 7.38 -1.28
N TYR A 20 4.92 7.57 -0.07
CA TYR A 20 3.82 6.76 0.44
C TYR A 20 2.54 6.98 -0.39
N GLU A 21 2.18 8.23 -0.66
CA GLU A 21 1.00 8.57 -1.49
C GLU A 21 1.10 7.97 -2.90
N GLU A 22 2.25 8.12 -3.58
CA GLU A 22 2.54 7.49 -4.88
C GLU A 22 2.42 5.96 -4.82
N THR A 23 2.81 5.36 -3.69
CA THR A 23 2.69 3.91 -3.48
C THR A 23 1.23 3.50 -3.28
N ILE A 24 0.41 4.31 -2.61
CA ILE A 24 -1.03 4.07 -2.50
C ILE A 24 -1.70 4.12 -3.87
N GLU A 25 -1.35 5.09 -4.72
CA GLU A 25 -1.86 5.15 -6.10
C GLU A 25 -1.42 3.93 -6.94
N TYR A 26 -0.18 3.48 -6.77
CA TYR A 26 0.27 2.23 -7.39
C TYR A 26 -0.54 1.02 -6.90
N ILE A 27 -0.82 0.93 -5.61
CA ILE A 27 -1.63 -0.16 -5.05
C ILE A 27 -3.06 -0.11 -5.60
N LYS A 28 -3.66 1.07 -5.77
CA LYS A 28 -4.95 1.21 -6.44
C LYS A 28 -4.91 0.66 -7.86
N GLU A 29 -3.88 1.01 -8.64
CA GLU A 29 -3.67 0.48 -10.00
C GLU A 29 -3.60 -1.06 -10.00
N LEU A 30 -2.85 -1.65 -9.06
CA LEU A 30 -2.78 -3.11 -8.92
C LEU A 30 -4.16 -3.73 -8.67
N VAL A 31 -4.99 -3.09 -7.86
CA VAL A 31 -6.33 -3.58 -7.50
C VAL A 31 -7.30 -3.43 -8.67
N GLU A 32 -7.38 -2.23 -9.26
CA GLU A 32 -8.35 -1.88 -10.29
C GLU A 32 -8.03 -2.53 -11.64
N ASN A 33 -6.76 -2.52 -12.05
CA ASN A 33 -6.37 -2.93 -13.40
C ASN A 33 -5.74 -4.33 -13.45
N ARG A 34 -5.11 -4.77 -12.35
CA ARG A 34 -4.44 -6.09 -12.28
C ARG A 34 -5.17 -7.12 -11.44
N GLY A 35 -6.31 -6.74 -10.83
CA GLY A 35 -7.17 -7.63 -10.06
C GLY A 35 -6.57 -8.11 -8.75
N PHE A 36 -5.63 -7.36 -8.16
CA PHE A 36 -5.21 -7.60 -6.78
C PHE A 36 -6.38 -7.38 -5.82
N ILE A 37 -6.42 -8.16 -4.76
CA ILE A 37 -7.55 -8.14 -3.82
C ILE A 37 -7.09 -7.43 -2.55
N VAL A 38 -7.75 -6.34 -2.18
CA VAL A 38 -7.56 -5.75 -0.84
C VAL A 38 -8.13 -6.72 0.18
N VAL A 39 -7.28 -7.19 1.09
CA VAL A 39 -7.65 -8.11 2.16
C VAL A 39 -7.98 -7.37 3.45
N GLU A 40 -7.25 -6.29 3.72
CA GLU A 40 -7.30 -5.57 4.98
C GLU A 40 -6.71 -4.16 4.80
N GLY A 41 -7.13 -3.22 5.63
CA GLY A 41 -6.48 -1.93 5.75
C GLY A 41 -7.13 -1.02 6.79
N SER A 42 -6.38 -0.05 7.31
CA SER A 42 -6.90 0.95 8.26
C SER A 42 -7.99 1.83 7.65
N CYS A 43 -7.98 1.99 6.32
CA CYS A 43 -8.98 2.75 5.55
C CYS A 43 -9.13 2.18 4.14
N LYS A 44 -9.98 2.82 3.32
CA LYS A 44 -9.98 2.55 1.87
C LYS A 44 -8.73 3.16 1.23
N LEU A 45 -8.27 2.56 0.14
CA LEU A 45 -7.15 3.09 -0.62
C LEU A 45 -7.46 4.52 -1.10
N GLY A 46 -6.58 5.46 -0.77
CA GLY A 46 -6.75 6.89 -1.09
C GLY A 46 -7.56 7.70 -0.08
N GLU A 47 -8.18 7.06 0.93
CA GLU A 47 -8.91 7.75 2.00
C GLU A 47 -8.03 7.88 3.26
N HIS A 48 -6.72 8.07 3.10
CA HIS A 48 -5.74 8.12 4.19
C HIS A 48 -5.50 9.54 4.75
N ILE A 49 -6.06 10.57 4.08
CA ILE A 49 -6.17 11.94 4.58
C ILE A 49 -7.65 12.27 4.76
N LYS A 50 -8.00 12.85 5.91
CA LYS A 50 -9.32 13.41 6.20
C LYS A 50 -9.14 14.82 6.79
N ASP A 51 -9.85 15.80 6.23
CA ASP A 51 -9.81 17.19 6.68
C ASP A 51 -8.37 17.78 6.76
N GLY A 52 -7.48 17.35 5.86
CA GLY A 52 -6.08 17.80 5.81
C GLY A 52 -5.12 17.07 6.76
N HIS A 53 -5.60 16.08 7.51
CA HIS A 53 -4.81 15.31 8.47
C HIS A 53 -4.77 13.82 8.11
N TRP A 54 -3.67 13.14 8.47
CA TRP A 54 -3.63 11.68 8.45
C TRP A 54 -4.70 11.12 9.37
N ILE A 55 -5.36 10.06 8.93
CA ILE A 55 -6.46 9.44 9.69
C ILE A 55 -5.99 8.70 10.96
N ASP A 56 -4.72 8.33 11.02
CA ASP A 56 -4.13 7.53 12.10
C ASP A 56 -2.60 7.74 12.10
N ASP A 57 -1.97 7.45 13.24
CA ASP A 57 -0.52 7.42 13.44
C ASP A 57 0.13 6.23 12.71
N ILE A 58 -0.63 5.14 12.52
CA ILE A 58 -0.19 3.97 11.76
C ILE A 58 -1.28 3.60 10.75
N ILE A 59 -0.93 3.71 9.47
CA ILE A 59 -1.82 3.33 8.37
C ILE A 59 -1.24 2.12 7.67
N TYR A 60 -2.06 1.12 7.39
CA TYR A 60 -1.65 -0.04 6.63
C TYR A 60 -2.71 -0.52 5.64
N HIS A 61 -2.25 -1.23 4.61
CA HIS A 61 -3.07 -1.93 3.63
C HIS A 61 -2.41 -3.25 3.25
N VAL A 62 -3.20 -4.31 3.14
CA VAL A 62 -2.72 -5.63 2.71
C VAL A 62 -3.46 -6.01 1.44
N ILE A 63 -2.71 -6.22 0.36
CA ILE A 63 -3.24 -6.75 -0.90
C ILE A 63 -2.78 -8.19 -1.12
N LYS A 64 -3.59 -8.97 -1.84
CA LYS A 64 -3.31 -10.36 -2.17
C LYS A 64 -3.26 -10.55 -3.68
N CYS A 65 -2.21 -11.21 -4.14
CA CYS A 65 -2.09 -11.65 -5.53
C CYS A 65 -3.24 -12.62 -5.87
N PRO A 66 -3.98 -12.39 -6.97
CA PRO A 66 -5.11 -13.23 -7.33
C PRO A 66 -4.69 -14.61 -7.87
N LYS A 67 -3.42 -14.78 -8.27
CA LYS A 67 -2.93 -16.02 -8.88
C LYS A 67 -2.28 -16.98 -7.89
N CYS A 68 -1.41 -16.47 -7.01
CA CYS A 68 -0.65 -17.31 -6.07
C CYS A 68 -1.01 -17.07 -4.61
N GLY A 69 -1.91 -16.13 -4.31
CA GLY A 69 -2.30 -15.82 -2.94
C GLY A 69 -1.24 -15.09 -2.09
N LYS A 70 -0.08 -14.75 -2.67
CA LYS A 70 0.95 -13.97 -1.97
C LYS A 70 0.39 -12.64 -1.50
N ARG A 71 0.65 -12.29 -0.25
CA ARG A 71 0.26 -11.02 0.37
C ARG A 71 1.40 -10.01 0.28
N PHE A 72 1.03 -8.76 0.06
CA PHE A 72 1.92 -7.61 0.12
C PHE A 72 1.34 -6.60 1.10
N THR A 73 2.18 -6.06 1.97
CA THR A 73 1.75 -5.14 3.03
C THR A 73 2.40 -3.79 2.80
N CYS A 74 1.57 -2.75 2.68
CA CYS A 74 1.97 -1.35 2.76
C CYS A 74 1.70 -0.86 4.18
N THR A 75 2.69 -0.27 4.83
CA THR A 75 2.50 0.36 6.15
C THR A 75 3.30 1.64 6.23
N VAL A 76 2.77 2.63 6.94
CA VAL A 76 3.43 3.91 7.22
C VAL A 76 3.15 4.32 8.66
N ASN A 77 4.17 4.86 9.32
CA ASN A 77 4.02 5.57 10.59
C ASN A 77 4.01 7.08 10.29
N THR A 78 2.87 7.73 10.43
CA THR A 78 2.68 9.14 10.06
C THR A 78 3.17 10.09 11.16
N TYR A 79 3.29 9.60 12.40
CA TYR A 79 3.77 10.38 13.54
C TYR A 79 5.31 10.47 13.60
N ARG A 80 6.01 9.34 13.45
CA ARG A 80 7.48 9.24 13.50
C ARG A 80 8.14 9.17 12.12
N GLY A 81 7.34 9.05 11.07
CA GLY A 81 7.82 8.79 9.71
C GLY A 81 8.27 7.34 9.50
N GLY A 82 8.50 7.02 8.23
CA GLY A 82 8.94 5.70 7.80
C GLY A 82 7.79 4.73 7.51
N GLY A 83 8.14 3.61 6.89
CA GLY A 83 7.19 2.62 6.38
C GLY A 83 7.75 1.90 5.16
N SER A 84 7.00 0.93 4.64
CA SER A 84 7.43 0.13 3.48
C SER A 84 6.25 -0.49 2.77
N PHE A 85 6.47 -0.94 1.53
CA PHE A 85 5.57 -1.80 0.78
C PHE A 85 6.32 -3.04 0.28
N LYS A 86 5.95 -4.24 0.75
CA LYS A 86 6.66 -5.49 0.45
C LYS A 86 5.83 -6.75 0.48
#